data_AF-A0A1D2SPP0-F1
#
_entry.id   AF-A0A1D2SPP0-F1
#
_cell.length_a   1.000
_cell.length_b   1.000
_cell.length_c   1.000
_cell.angle_alpha   90.00
_cell.angle_beta   90.00
_cell.angle_gamma   90.00
#
_symmetry.space_group_name_H-M   'P 1'
#
loop_
_entity.id
_entity.type
_entity.pdbx_description
1 polymer ?
#
loop_
_entity_poly.entity_id
_entity_poly.type
_entity_poly.pdbx_seq_one_letter_code
_entity_poly.pdbx_strand_id
1 'polypeptide(L)'
;MIDLTMTAARRPDLFERTLASFQDMLFNRLPVRKLYLNIDPIWGTPNDADQVEAIARSYFDTVVRRPELPSYGGAVKWLWSQPETDWFLHLEDDWVLSHKISLRKLR
;
A
#
# COMPACT_ATOMS: atom_id res chain seq x y z
N MET A 1 -13.59 -1.81 9.44
CA MET A 1 -12.60 -1.99 8.37
C MET A 1 -11.98 -0.64 8.11
N ILE A 2 -10.75 -0.61 7.61
CA ILE A 2 -10.08 0.64 7.23
C ILE A 2 -9.79 0.63 5.73
N ASP A 3 -9.61 1.81 5.16
CA ASP A 3 -8.91 1.94 3.88
C ASP A 3 -7.40 1.94 4.09
N LEU A 4 -6.70 1.44 3.10
CA LEU A 4 -5.25 1.46 3.02
C LEU A 4 -4.84 2.35 1.86
N THR A 5 -3.87 3.22 2.09
CA THR A 5 -3.23 4.00 1.04
C THR A 5 -1.75 3.66 1.03
N MET A 6 -1.17 3.51 -0.16
CA MET A 6 0.23 3.12 -0.28
C MET A 6 0.91 3.83 -1.43
N THR A 7 2.08 4.42 -1.16
CA THR A 7 3.03 4.77 -2.21
C THR A 7 3.87 3.54 -2.51
N ALA A 8 4.15 3.33 -3.79
CA ALA A 8 5.10 2.33 -4.23
C ALA A 8 5.93 2.86 -5.38
N ALA A 9 7.14 2.37 -5.47
CA ALA A 9 7.90 2.43 -6.70
C ALA A 9 7.90 1.07 -7.39
N ARG A 10 8.64 0.95 -8.49
CA ARG A 10 8.77 -0.29 -9.27
C ARG A 10 9.79 -1.24 -8.62
N ARG A 11 9.46 -1.71 -7.41
CA ARG A 11 10.30 -2.58 -6.55
C ARG A 11 9.47 -3.77 -6.03
N PRO A 12 9.06 -4.71 -6.89
CA PRO A 12 8.12 -5.78 -6.53
C PRO A 12 8.55 -6.56 -5.29
N ASP A 13 9.82 -6.98 -5.20
CA ASP A 13 10.32 -7.75 -4.06
C ASP A 13 10.22 -6.98 -2.72
N LEU A 14 10.48 -5.66 -2.75
CA LEU A 14 10.43 -4.85 -1.54
C LEU A 14 8.99 -4.58 -1.12
N PHE A 15 8.14 -4.26 -2.11
CA PHE A 15 6.70 -4.08 -1.94
C PHE A 15 6.04 -5.35 -1.35
N GLU A 16 6.38 -6.53 -1.86
CA GLU A 16 5.87 -7.80 -1.34
C GLU A 16 6.31 -8.04 0.11
N ARG A 17 7.58 -7.77 0.44
CA ARG A 17 8.07 -7.90 1.81
C ARG A 17 7.33 -6.98 2.78
N THR A 18 7.03 -5.76 2.36
CA THR A 18 6.20 -4.83 3.15
C THR A 18 4.82 -5.40 3.36
N LEU A 19 4.08 -5.73 2.29
CA LEU A 19 2.71 -6.25 2.42
C LEU A 19 2.65 -7.54 3.22
N ALA A 20 3.56 -8.49 3.00
CA ALA A 20 3.63 -9.73 3.76
C ALA A 20 3.82 -9.45 5.27
N SER A 21 4.75 -8.56 5.64
CA SER A 21 4.97 -8.23 7.05
C SER A 21 3.74 -7.60 7.71
N PHE A 22 3.06 -6.68 7.02
CA PHE A 22 1.87 -6.03 7.54
C PHE A 22 0.66 -6.97 7.56
N GLN A 23 0.54 -7.87 6.58
CA GLN A 23 -0.50 -8.89 6.57
C GLN A 23 -0.41 -9.77 7.83
N ASP A 24 0.77 -10.30 8.12
CA ASP A 24 1.00 -11.20 9.25
C ASP A 24 0.83 -10.50 10.60
N MET A 25 1.37 -9.28 10.70
CA MET A 25 1.46 -8.55 11.97
C MET A 25 0.22 -7.69 12.28
N LEU A 26 -0.57 -7.30 11.27
CA LEU A 26 -1.72 -6.40 11.43
C LEU A 26 -2.97 -6.84 10.66
N PHE A 27 -2.92 -6.91 9.33
CA PHE A 27 -4.14 -6.95 8.49
C PHE A 27 -4.93 -8.26 8.56
N ASN A 28 -4.29 -9.38 8.96
CA ASN A 28 -5.00 -10.61 9.35
C ASN A 28 -6.01 -10.41 10.50
N ARG A 29 -5.92 -9.29 11.24
CA ARG A 29 -6.78 -8.97 12.40
C ARG A 29 -7.51 -7.65 12.24
N LEU A 30 -6.98 -6.72 11.45
CA LEU A 30 -7.60 -5.45 11.10
C LEU A 30 -8.01 -5.49 9.63
N PRO A 31 -9.28 -5.79 9.30
CA PRO A 31 -9.69 -5.94 7.92
C PRO A 31 -9.54 -4.64 7.13
N VAL A 32 -8.91 -4.76 5.96
CA VAL A 32 -8.76 -3.69 4.96
C VAL A 32 -9.91 -3.80 3.98
N ARG A 33 -10.63 -2.70 3.74
CA ARG A 33 -11.73 -2.63 2.77
C ARG A 33 -11.21 -2.49 1.36
N LYS A 34 -10.29 -1.55 1.15
CA LYS A 34 -9.74 -1.17 -0.15
C LYS A 34 -8.31 -0.68 0.00
N LEU A 35 -7.45 -1.05 -0.95
CA LEU A 35 -6.12 -0.49 -1.12
C LEU A 35 -6.14 0.54 -2.26
N TYR A 36 -5.75 1.77 -1.97
CA TYR A 36 -5.43 2.78 -2.97
C TYR A 36 -3.92 2.84 -3.12
N LEU A 37 -3.43 2.60 -4.33
CA LEU A 37 -2.00 2.44 -4.60
C LEU A 37 -1.56 3.42 -5.68
N ASN A 38 -0.48 4.16 -5.41
CA ASN A 38 0.21 4.95 -6.42
C ASN A 38 1.55 4.28 -6.74
N ILE A 39 1.74 3.85 -7.99
CA ILE A 39 3.00 3.26 -8.45
C ILE A 39 3.78 4.32 -9.22
N ASP A 40 4.72 4.99 -8.55
CA ASP A 40 5.57 6.01 -9.17
C ASP A 40 6.48 5.40 -10.24
N PRO A 41 6.70 6.10 -11.38
CA PRO A 41 7.51 5.62 -12.49
C PRO A 41 9.02 5.72 -12.23
N ILE A 42 9.46 5.50 -10.99
CA ILE A 42 10.87 5.52 -10.59
C ILE A 42 11.43 4.10 -10.44
N TRP A 43 12.74 4.01 -10.65
CA TRP A 43 13.56 2.80 -10.58
C TRP A 43 13.24 1.78 -11.66
N GLY A 44 12.56 0.68 -11.34
CA GLY A 44 12.35 -0.45 -12.25
C GLY A 44 11.60 -0.13 -13.57
N THR A 45 11.26 -1.20 -14.26
CA THR A 45 10.65 -1.23 -15.58
C THR A 45 9.11 -1.16 -15.50
N PRO A 46 8.41 -0.92 -16.63
CA PRO A 46 6.96 -1.06 -16.69
C PRO A 46 6.46 -2.44 -16.24
N ASN A 47 7.20 -3.51 -16.55
CA ASN A 47 6.87 -4.86 -16.08
C ASN A 47 6.93 -4.97 -14.55
N ASP A 48 7.88 -4.29 -13.90
CA ASP A 48 7.96 -4.25 -12.45
C ASP A 48 6.76 -3.51 -11.83
N ALA A 49 6.20 -2.51 -12.52
CA ALA A 49 4.95 -1.87 -12.11
C ALA A 49 3.76 -2.84 -12.21
N ASP A 50 3.71 -3.66 -13.26
CA ASP A 50 2.68 -4.70 -13.42
C ASP A 50 2.77 -5.75 -12.32
N GLN A 51 3.98 -6.14 -11.92
CA GLN A 51 4.21 -7.05 -10.81
C GLN A 51 3.76 -6.46 -9.47
N VAL A 52 4.09 -5.20 -9.19
CA VAL A 52 3.62 -4.49 -7.99
C VAL A 52 2.10 -4.46 -7.92
N GLU A 53 1.43 -4.15 -9.04
CA GLU A 53 -0.02 -4.18 -9.11
C GLU A 53 -0.60 -5.59 -8.91
N ALA A 54 0.00 -6.61 -9.51
CA ALA A 54 -0.44 -7.99 -9.34
C ALA A 54 -0.32 -8.45 -7.88
N ILE A 55 0.78 -8.12 -7.21
CA ILE A 55 0.99 -8.39 -5.77
C ILE A 55 -0.08 -7.64 -4.96
N ALA A 56 -0.31 -6.34 -5.20
CA ALA A 56 -1.32 -5.59 -4.46
C ALA A 56 -2.72 -6.23 -4.55
N ARG A 57 -3.11 -6.63 -5.77
CA ARG A 57 -4.39 -7.30 -6.05
C ARG A 57 -4.51 -8.70 -5.46
N SER A 58 -3.40 -9.39 -5.19
CA SER A 58 -3.45 -10.69 -4.52
C SER A 58 -3.75 -10.57 -3.02
N TYR A 59 -3.52 -9.40 -2.40
CA TYR A 59 -3.82 -9.14 -0.99
C TYR A 59 -5.18 -8.46 -0.80
N PHE A 60 -5.52 -7.45 -1.61
CA PHE A 60 -6.70 -6.59 -1.39
C PHE A 60 -7.40 -6.17 -2.68
N ASP A 61 -8.69 -5.80 -2.58
CA ASP A 61 -9.35 -5.02 -3.64
C ASP A 61 -8.62 -3.68 -3.81
N THR A 62 -8.08 -3.42 -5.01
CA THR A 62 -7.07 -2.39 -5.23
C THR A 62 -7.45 -1.43 -6.35
N VAL A 63 -7.33 -0.12 -6.08
CA VAL A 63 -7.39 0.97 -7.07
C VAL A 63 -5.98 1.49 -7.29
N VAL A 64 -5.54 1.50 -8.55
CA VAL A 64 -4.15 1.85 -8.90
C VAL A 64 -4.11 3.16 -9.70
N ARG A 65 -3.17 4.03 -9.35
CA ARG A 65 -2.73 5.17 -10.14
C ARG A 65 -1.29 4.96 -10.61
N ARG A 66 -1.05 5.19 -11.89
CA ARG A 66 0.27 5.16 -12.53
C ARG A 66 0.55 6.52 -13.19
N PRO A 67 1.22 7.47 -12.52
CA PRO A 67 1.56 8.73 -13.14
C PRO A 67 2.69 8.57 -14.16
N GLU A 68 2.72 9.44 -15.17
CA GLU A 68 3.80 9.48 -16.17
C GLU A 68 5.10 10.06 -15.62
N LEU A 69 4.99 11.02 -14.69
CA LEU A 69 6.13 11.69 -14.05
C LEU A 69 6.16 11.38 -12.55
N PRO A 70 7.35 11.22 -11.97
CA PRO A 70 7.48 10.90 -10.56
C PRO A 70 7.15 12.11 -9.68
N SER A 71 6.36 11.88 -8.63
CA SER A 71 6.06 12.94 -7.66
C SER A 71 5.56 12.34 -6.36
N TYR A 72 6.42 12.28 -5.34
CA TYR A 72 6.02 11.80 -4.01
C TYR A 72 4.88 12.65 -3.41
N GLY A 73 5.02 13.99 -3.42
CA GLY A 73 3.97 14.87 -2.94
C GLY A 73 2.66 14.75 -3.74
N GLY A 74 2.75 14.54 -5.05
CA GLY A 74 1.59 14.27 -5.91
C GLY A 74 0.93 12.92 -5.62
N ALA A 75 1.73 11.89 -5.34
CA ALA A 75 1.27 10.57 -4.94
C ALA A 75 0.51 10.64 -3.62
N VAL A 76 1.10 11.21 -2.58
CA VAL A 76 0.48 11.37 -1.26
C VAL A 76 -0.82 12.18 -1.36
N LYS A 77 -0.82 13.30 -2.10
CA LYS A 77 -2.02 14.13 -2.31
C LYS A 77 -3.16 13.34 -2.95
N TRP A 78 -2.88 12.56 -3.99
CA TRP A 78 -3.91 11.73 -4.64
C TRP A 78 -4.39 10.63 -3.71
N LEU A 79 -3.46 9.94 -3.05
CA LEU A 79 -3.75 8.84 -2.12
C LEU A 79 -4.66 9.28 -0.98
N TRP A 80 -4.36 10.40 -0.32
CA TRP A 80 -5.12 10.87 0.84
C TRP A 80 -6.49 11.45 0.47
N SER A 81 -6.78 11.66 -0.82
CA SER A 81 -8.11 12.06 -1.28
C SER A 81 -9.02 10.88 -1.65
N GLN A 82 -8.55 9.64 -1.53
CA GLN A 82 -9.31 8.45 -1.93
C GLN A 82 -10.15 7.78 -0.81
N PRO A 83 -9.67 7.68 0.45
CA PRO A 83 -10.37 6.93 1.49
C PRO A 83 -11.81 7.39 1.70
N GLU A 84 -12.69 6.43 1.92
CA GLU A 84 -14.12 6.64 2.20
C GLU A 84 -14.48 6.25 3.64
N THR A 85 -13.57 5.58 4.36
CA THR A 85 -13.73 5.20 5.76
C THR A 85 -13.27 6.30 6.72
N ASP A 86 -13.85 6.36 7.93
CA ASP A 86 -13.48 7.32 8.98
C ASP A 86 -11.99 7.32 9.33
N TRP A 87 -11.33 6.16 9.22
CA TRP A 87 -9.91 5.98 9.47
C TRP A 87 -9.26 5.22 8.33
N PHE A 88 -8.10 5.67 7.88
CA PHE A 88 -7.26 4.97 6.93
C PHE A 88 -5.82 4.89 7.43
N LEU A 89 -5.06 3.92 6.92
CA LEU A 89 -3.62 3.81 7.16
C LEU A 89 -2.87 4.19 5.88
N HIS A 90 -1.77 4.93 6.02
CA HIS A 90 -0.85 5.23 4.94
C HIS A 90 0.45 4.43 5.12
N LEU A 91 0.93 3.79 4.07
CA LEU A 91 2.17 3.00 4.04
C LEU A 91 3.07 3.41 2.86
N GLU A 92 4.36 3.13 3.01
CA GLU A 92 5.34 3.16 1.92
C GLU A 92 5.84 1.73 1.64
N ASP A 93 6.32 1.47 0.43
CA ASP A 93 6.73 0.15 -0.06
C ASP A 93 8.06 -0.38 0.47
N ASP A 94 8.66 0.28 1.47
CA ASP A 94 9.93 -0.10 2.08
C ASP A 94 9.87 -0.25 3.61
N TRP A 95 8.66 -0.33 4.18
CA TRP A 95 8.47 -0.55 5.60
C TRP A 95 8.35 -2.03 5.96
N VAL A 96 8.79 -2.40 7.16
CA VAL A 96 8.56 -3.73 7.74
C VAL A 96 7.93 -3.56 9.11
N LEU A 97 6.78 -4.19 9.33
CA LEU A 97 6.13 -4.17 10.63
C LEU A 97 6.84 -5.18 11.56
N SER A 98 7.67 -4.68 12.47
CA SER A 98 8.58 -5.49 13.28
C SER A 98 7.93 -6.30 14.40
N HIS A 99 6.69 -5.97 14.77
CA HIS A 99 5.98 -6.62 15.87
C HIS A 99 4.49 -6.75 15.57
N LYS A 100 3.88 -7.81 16.10
CA LYS A 100 2.45 -8.05 16.02
C LYS A 100 1.66 -7.01 16.80
N ILE A 101 0.71 -6.34 16.13
CA ILE A 101 -0.12 -5.30 16.74
C ILE A 101 -1.38 -5.92 17.34
N SER A 102 -1.68 -5.56 18.60
CA SER A 102 -2.92 -5.95 19.28
C SER A 102 -3.94 -4.84 19.16
N LEU A 103 -5.10 -5.13 18.57
CA LEU A 103 -6.17 -4.14 18.39
C LEU A 103 -6.80 -3.66 19.70
N ARG A 104 -6.60 -4.37 20.81
CA ARG A 104 -7.05 -3.93 22.13
C ARG A 104 -6.37 -2.63 22.59
N LYS A 105 -5.22 -2.29 22.00
CA LYS A 105 -4.45 -1.08 22.30
C LYS A 105 -4.81 0.12 21.41
N LEU A 106 -5.74 -0.04 20.47
CA LEU A 106 -6.18 1.01 19.54
C LEU A 106 -7.50 1.68 19.98
N ARG A 107 -7.90 1.49 21.24
CA ARG A 107 -9.07 2.11 21.86
C ARG A 107 -8.66 3.21 22.80
#